data_AF-A0AAU8MZW3-F1
#
_entry.id   AF-A0AAU8MZW3-F1
#
_cell.length_a   1.000
_cell.length_b   1.000
_cell.length_c   1.000
_cell.angle_alpha   90.00
_cell.angle_beta   90.00
_cell.angle_gamma   90.00
#
_symmetry.space_group_name_H-M   'P 1'
#
loop_
_entity.id
_entity.type
_entity.pdbx_description
1 polymer ?
#
loop_
_entity_poly.entity_id
_entity_poly.type
_entity_poly.pdbx_seq_one_letter_code
_entity_poly.pdbx_strand_id
1 'polypeptide(L)'
;MDTADQSPKGPAAEADRDSATSPAKDEGRGRVAARHKRSFFRGPVFMVLLMALVAGATFVVTMLLMSINNHQAEGSRAFHNVAELDETSYDPAIWGQNYPVQYADFKRTAEFTPAEHAGKMVPHSVEGDPRTEVKSQKLEEDPRLVKMWSGYAFAVDYRHARGHAYTAVDQQHTLRNAKDQQPGTCANCHVSAPALYDKLGNGDREAGFEATGTMKLLPGPLR
;
A
#
# COMPACT_ATOMS: atom_id res chain seq x y z
N MET A 1 -31.91 11.07 48.76
CA MET A 1 -32.41 10.21 47.66
C MET A 1 -31.66 8.87 47.80
N ASP A 2 -31.93 8.00 48.77
CA ASP A 2 -33.24 7.41 49.16
C ASP A 2 -34.00 6.97 47.91
N THR A 3 -34.29 5.70 47.67
CA THR A 3 -34.84 4.64 48.55
C THR A 3 -34.36 3.26 48.03
N ALA A 4 -33.98 2.26 48.85
CA ALA A 4 -34.85 1.37 49.65
C ALA A 4 -35.97 0.73 48.79
N ASP A 5 -36.38 -0.54 48.91
CA ASP A 5 -36.10 -1.70 49.76
C ASP A 5 -37.09 -2.79 49.26
N GLN A 6 -36.81 -4.07 49.46
CA GLN A 6 -37.74 -5.05 50.08
C GLN A 6 -37.35 -6.50 49.78
N SER A 7 -36.74 -7.12 50.80
CA SER A 7 -36.91 -8.56 51.11
C SER A 7 -38.30 -8.83 51.71
N PRO A 8 -38.73 -10.11 51.79
CA PRO A 8 -38.68 -10.82 53.09
C PRO A 8 -38.25 -12.31 52.93
N LYS A 9 -37.36 -12.87 53.76
CA LYS A 9 -37.52 -13.50 55.11
C LYS A 9 -38.36 -14.80 55.20
N GLY A 10 -37.64 -15.94 55.25
CA GLY A 10 -37.77 -17.10 56.19
C GLY A 10 -39.07 -17.94 56.23
N PRO A 11 -39.12 -19.08 56.97
CA PRO A 11 -38.21 -19.47 58.06
C PRO A 11 -37.82 -20.99 58.15
N ALA A 12 -36.99 -21.25 59.16
CA ALA A 12 -36.99 -22.39 60.10
C ALA A 12 -36.33 -23.73 59.72
N ALA A 13 -35.38 -24.06 60.59
CA ALA A 13 -34.90 -25.39 60.91
C ALA A 13 -35.97 -26.19 61.68
N GLU A 14 -35.91 -27.52 61.61
CA GLU A 14 -36.25 -28.41 62.72
C GLU A 14 -35.49 -29.74 62.51
N ALA A 15 -34.99 -30.29 63.61
CA ALA A 15 -34.24 -31.53 63.68
C ALA A 15 -35.16 -32.71 63.99
N ASP A 16 -34.82 -33.91 63.49
CA ASP A 16 -35.16 -35.19 64.11
C ASP A 16 -34.15 -36.22 63.56
N ARG A 17 -33.09 -36.62 64.29
CA ARG A 17 -33.08 -37.65 65.34
C ARG A 17 -34.04 -38.79 65.06
N ASP A 18 -33.51 -39.86 64.46
CA ASP A 18 -33.71 -41.14 65.13
C ASP A 18 -32.50 -42.07 65.01
N SER A 19 -32.20 -42.62 66.17
CA SER A 19 -31.09 -43.46 66.54
C SER A 19 -31.42 -44.95 66.39
N ALA A 20 -30.36 -45.77 66.45
CA ALA A 20 -30.35 -47.24 66.57
C ALA A 20 -30.55 -47.98 65.23
N THR A 21 -29.77 -48.98 64.82
CA THR A 21 -28.98 -49.96 65.58
C THR A 21 -28.03 -50.66 64.59
N SER A 22 -26.83 -51.01 65.04
CA SER A 22 -25.91 -51.94 64.34
C SER A 22 -26.34 -53.41 64.61
N PRO A 23 -25.65 -54.46 64.11
CA PRO A 23 -25.39 -54.87 62.74
C PRO A 23 -25.91 -56.31 62.47
N ALA A 24 -26.06 -56.75 61.22
CA ALA A 24 -26.13 -58.19 60.91
C ALA A 24 -25.61 -58.50 59.50
N LYS A 25 -24.58 -59.35 59.47
CA LYS A 25 -24.09 -60.08 58.30
C LYS A 25 -25.24 -60.83 57.62
N ASP A 26 -25.29 -60.80 56.29
CA ASP A 26 -25.57 -62.01 55.53
C ASP A 26 -24.93 -61.96 54.14
N GLU A 27 -24.31 -63.06 53.75
CA GLU A 27 -23.59 -63.27 52.51
C GLU A 27 -24.57 -63.62 51.38
N GLY A 28 -24.68 -62.77 50.36
CA GLY A 28 -25.62 -62.97 49.25
C GLY A 28 -24.97 -62.73 47.89
N ARG A 29 -24.30 -63.77 47.38
CA ARG A 29 -23.64 -63.83 46.07
C ARG A 29 -24.63 -63.61 44.92
N GLY A 30 -24.59 -62.44 44.28
CA GLY A 30 -25.32 -62.14 43.04
C GLY A 30 -24.44 -61.37 42.05
N ARG A 31 -23.84 -62.06 41.08
CA ARG A 31 -23.04 -61.47 39.98
C ARG A 31 -23.94 -60.61 39.09
N VAL A 32 -23.90 -59.29 39.27
CA VAL A 32 -24.36 -58.33 38.25
C VAL A 32 -23.19 -58.08 37.30
N ALA A 33 -23.26 -58.63 36.09
CA ALA A 33 -22.28 -58.34 35.04
C ALA A 33 -22.40 -56.85 34.65
N ALA A 34 -21.46 -56.03 35.13
CA ALA A 34 -21.33 -54.65 34.70
C ALA A 34 -21.00 -54.64 33.20
N ARG A 35 -22.01 -54.34 32.37
CA ARG A 35 -21.85 -54.10 30.94
C ARG A 35 -20.97 -52.86 30.78
N HIS A 36 -19.66 -53.08 30.65
CA HIS A 36 -18.68 -52.04 30.42
C HIS A 36 -19.11 -51.26 29.16
N LYS A 37 -19.64 -50.04 29.33
CA LYS A 37 -19.69 -49.07 28.21
C LYS A 37 -18.24 -48.85 27.84
N ARG A 38 -17.73 -49.57 26.82
CA ARG A 38 -16.41 -49.32 26.23
C ARG A 38 -16.43 -47.85 25.84
N SER A 39 -15.77 -47.00 26.61
CA SER A 39 -15.68 -45.60 26.27
C SER A 39 -14.95 -45.55 24.94
N PHE A 40 -15.65 -45.10 23.91
CA PHE A 40 -15.16 -44.93 22.54
C PHE A 40 -13.77 -44.24 22.51
N PHE A 41 -13.53 -43.38 23.49
CA PHE A 41 -12.32 -42.57 23.71
C PHE A 41 -11.11 -43.28 24.35
N ARG A 42 -11.17 -44.58 24.70
CA ARG A 42 -10.05 -45.29 25.39
C ARG A 42 -9.44 -46.43 24.57
N GLY A 43 -9.77 -46.54 23.29
CA GLY A 43 -9.19 -47.54 22.40
C GLY A 43 -7.83 -47.09 21.81
N PRO A 44 -6.88 -48.02 21.55
CA PRO A 44 -5.57 -47.69 20.98
C PRO A 44 -5.69 -46.98 19.62
N VAL A 45 -6.71 -47.33 18.83
CA VAL A 45 -7.00 -46.68 17.54
C VAL A 45 -7.39 -45.20 17.70
N PHE A 46 -8.18 -44.87 18.72
CA PHE A 46 -8.56 -43.48 18.99
C PHE A 46 -7.34 -42.65 19.41
N MET A 47 -6.46 -43.21 20.25
CA MET A 47 -5.20 -42.55 20.65
C MET A 47 -4.26 -42.33 19.46
N VAL A 48 -4.15 -43.30 18.55
CA VAL A 48 -3.35 -43.15 17.32
C VAL A 48 -3.92 -42.08 16.40
N LEU A 49 -5.23 -42.03 16.20
CA LEU A 49 -5.88 -41.00 15.38
C LEU A 49 -5.75 -39.60 16.00
N LEU A 50 -5.89 -39.49 17.32
CA LEU A 50 -5.67 -38.23 18.04
C LEU A 50 -4.22 -37.77 17.91
N MET A 51 -3.24 -38.66 18.08
CA MET A 51 -1.83 -38.34 17.85
C MET A 51 -1.57 -37.90 16.41
N ALA A 52 -2.13 -38.58 15.41
CA ALA A 52 -1.97 -38.21 14.01
C ALA A 52 -2.58 -36.82 13.73
N LEU A 53 -3.74 -36.51 14.30
CA LEU A 53 -4.39 -35.21 14.16
C LEU A 53 -3.56 -34.09 14.82
N VAL A 54 -3.07 -34.31 16.04
CA VAL A 54 -2.22 -33.34 16.74
C VAL A 54 -0.90 -33.14 15.99
N ALA A 55 -0.27 -34.21 15.52
CA ALA A 55 0.95 -34.13 14.71
C ALA A 55 0.72 -33.37 13.41
N GLY A 56 -0.38 -33.64 12.71
CA GLY A 56 -0.77 -32.93 11.49
C GLY A 56 -1.04 -31.44 11.73
N ALA A 57 -1.82 -31.11 12.76
CA ALA A 57 -2.09 -29.73 13.14
C ALA A 57 -0.80 -28.98 13.52
N THR A 58 0.07 -29.61 14.31
CA THR A 58 1.37 -29.04 14.68
C THR A 58 2.24 -28.79 13.45
N PHE A 59 2.29 -29.73 12.51
CA PHE A 59 3.02 -29.59 11.25
C PHE A 59 2.52 -28.42 10.40
N VAL A 60 1.21 -28.24 10.28
CA VAL A 60 0.62 -27.11 9.52
C VAL A 60 0.97 -25.78 10.20
N VAL A 61 0.86 -25.71 11.52
CA VAL A 61 1.19 -24.49 12.29
C VAL A 61 2.68 -24.15 12.18
N THR A 62 3.58 -25.14 12.29
CA THR A 62 5.02 -24.89 12.14
C THR A 62 5.39 -24.51 10.71
N MET A 63 4.79 -25.11 9.69
CA MET A 63 4.97 -24.70 8.29
C MET A 63 4.54 -23.24 8.06
N LEU A 64 3.37 -22.86 8.58
CA LEU A 64 2.89 -21.48 8.50
C LEU A 64 3.82 -20.52 9.22
N LEU A 65 4.25 -20.86 10.44
CA LEU A 65 5.18 -20.03 11.21
C LEU A 65 6.52 -19.85 10.48
N MET A 66 7.04 -20.92 9.86
CA MET A 66 8.29 -20.86 9.10
C MET A 66 8.14 -19.99 7.85
N SER A 67 7.00 -20.06 7.15
CA SER A 67 6.68 -19.16 6.02
C SER A 67 6.61 -17.70 6.46
N ILE A 68 5.90 -17.39 7.54
CA ILE A 68 5.81 -16.04 8.10
C ILE A 68 7.21 -15.53 8.49
N ASN A 69 7.99 -16.35 9.20
CA ASN A 69 9.33 -15.98 9.62
C ASN A 69 10.26 -15.76 8.42
N ASN A 70 10.14 -16.56 7.36
CA ASN A 70 10.92 -16.37 6.14
C ASN A 70 10.56 -15.05 5.43
N HIS A 71 9.26 -14.72 5.31
CA HIS A 71 8.83 -13.45 4.74
C HIS A 71 9.18 -12.24 5.62
N GLN A 72 9.12 -12.38 6.95
CA GLN A 72 9.62 -11.35 7.86
C GLN A 72 11.13 -11.20 7.75
N ALA A 73 11.89 -12.29 7.61
CA ALA A 73 13.33 -12.26 7.40
C ALA A 73 13.70 -11.58 6.07
N GLU A 74 12.99 -11.90 4.99
CA GLU A 74 13.08 -11.21 3.68
C GLU A 74 12.78 -9.71 3.83
N GLY A 75 11.72 -9.34 4.55
CA GLY A 75 11.37 -7.95 4.84
C GLY A 75 12.33 -7.23 5.78
N SER A 76 13.05 -7.97 6.64
CA SER A 76 14.02 -7.43 7.61
C SER A 76 15.40 -7.18 7.00
N ARG A 77 15.69 -7.73 5.82
CA ARG A 77 16.85 -7.32 5.03
C ARG A 77 16.56 -5.93 4.48
N ALA A 78 16.82 -4.92 5.31
CA ALA A 78 16.93 -3.54 4.89
C ALA A 78 18.03 -3.47 3.83
N PHE A 79 17.62 -3.58 2.56
CA PHE A 79 18.32 -3.15 1.35
C PHE A 79 19.85 -3.29 1.40
N HIS A 80 20.40 -4.23 0.63
CA HIS A 80 21.82 -4.15 0.32
C HIS A 80 22.02 -2.92 -0.57
N ASN A 81 22.50 -1.82 0.02
CA ASN A 81 22.85 -0.62 -0.72
C ASN A 81 24.05 -0.95 -1.62
N VAL A 82 23.78 -1.18 -2.90
CA VAL A 82 24.80 -1.38 -3.95
C VAL A 82 25.46 -0.05 -4.29
N ALA A 83 24.69 1.03 -4.30
CA ALA A 83 25.14 2.41 -4.47
C ALA A 83 24.93 3.20 -3.16
N GLU A 84 25.89 4.07 -2.84
CA GLU A 84 25.71 5.08 -1.78
C GLU A 84 24.76 6.17 -2.30
N LEU A 85 23.77 6.53 -1.48
CA LEU A 85 22.80 7.57 -1.77
C LEU A 85 22.96 8.69 -0.73
N ASP A 86 22.90 9.93 -1.20
CA ASP A 86 22.95 11.14 -0.39
C ASP A 86 21.83 12.12 -0.78
N GLU A 87 21.79 13.26 -0.09
CA GLU A 87 20.80 14.33 -0.30
C GLU A 87 20.87 14.98 -1.69
N THR A 88 21.90 14.68 -2.48
CA THR A 88 22.13 15.20 -3.84
C THR A 88 22.00 14.13 -4.92
N SER A 89 21.63 12.92 -4.54
CA SER A 89 21.43 11.78 -5.43
C SER A 89 20.09 11.93 -6.16
N TYR A 90 20.05 12.72 -7.23
CA TYR A 90 18.81 13.04 -7.94
C TYR A 90 18.51 12.13 -9.15
N ASP A 91 19.52 11.45 -9.67
CA ASP A 91 19.36 10.55 -10.81
C ASP A 91 18.64 9.25 -10.38
N PRO A 92 17.42 8.98 -10.88
CA PRO A 92 16.68 7.78 -10.52
C PRO A 92 17.39 6.48 -10.93
N ALA A 93 18.33 6.51 -11.89
CA ALA A 93 19.11 5.34 -12.26
C ALA A 93 20.04 4.87 -11.13
N ILE A 94 20.58 5.80 -10.32
CA ILE A 94 21.42 5.47 -9.16
C ILE A 94 20.55 4.79 -8.09
N TRP A 95 19.35 5.33 -7.82
CA TRP A 95 18.37 4.70 -6.92
C TRP A 95 17.97 3.30 -7.38
N GLY A 96 17.84 3.11 -8.70
CA GLY A 96 17.50 1.82 -9.30
C GLY A 96 18.53 0.71 -9.08
N GLN A 97 19.76 1.04 -8.70
CA GLN A 97 20.77 0.03 -8.30
C GLN A 97 20.40 -0.63 -6.97
N ASN A 98 19.82 0.15 -6.04
CA ASN A 98 19.35 -0.34 -4.74
C ASN A 98 17.90 -0.85 -4.81
N TYR A 99 17.09 -0.27 -5.70
CA TYR A 99 15.65 -0.51 -5.83
C TYR A 99 15.23 -0.89 -7.27
N PRO A 100 15.70 -2.04 -7.79
CA PRO A 100 15.53 -2.37 -9.20
C PRO A 100 14.07 -2.59 -9.63
N VAL A 101 13.23 -3.15 -8.74
CA VAL A 101 11.81 -3.38 -9.03
C VAL A 101 11.05 -2.04 -9.14
N GLN A 102 11.27 -1.14 -8.19
CA GLN A 102 10.64 0.19 -8.15
C GLN A 102 11.10 1.04 -9.33
N TYR A 103 12.38 0.97 -9.69
CA TYR A 103 12.89 1.66 -10.87
C TYR A 103 12.32 1.09 -12.18
N ALA A 104 12.13 -0.23 -12.28
CA ALA A 104 11.44 -0.83 -13.40
C ALA A 104 9.98 -0.36 -13.50
N ASP A 105 9.25 -0.29 -12.38
CA ASP A 105 7.88 0.22 -12.34
C ASP A 105 7.79 1.71 -12.68
N PHE A 106 8.76 2.52 -12.25
CA PHE A 106 8.88 3.91 -12.66
C PHE A 106 9.05 4.04 -14.18
N LYS A 107 9.94 3.24 -14.78
CA LYS A 107 10.17 3.25 -16.24
C LYS A 107 8.92 2.82 -17.03
N ARG A 108 8.11 1.92 -16.49
CA ARG A 108 6.82 1.54 -17.09
C ARG A 108 5.83 2.69 -17.21
N THR A 109 6.03 3.81 -16.51
CA THR A 109 5.20 5.01 -16.72
C THR A 109 5.39 5.66 -18.10
N ALA A 110 6.38 5.21 -18.89
CA ALA A 110 6.48 5.55 -20.30
C ALA A 110 5.38 4.85 -21.15
N GLU A 111 4.81 3.75 -20.66
CA GLU A 111 3.76 3.02 -21.36
C GLU A 111 2.40 3.65 -21.11
N PHE A 112 1.62 3.86 -22.17
CA PHE A 112 0.26 4.36 -22.06
C PHE A 112 -0.74 3.21 -21.87
N THR A 113 -1.55 3.26 -20.80
CA THR A 113 -2.70 2.36 -20.60
C THR A 113 -3.99 3.05 -21.07
N PRO A 114 -4.69 2.52 -22.08
CA PRO A 114 -5.98 3.07 -22.52
C PRO A 114 -7.02 3.03 -21.40
N ALA A 115 -7.72 4.14 -21.20
CA ALA A 115 -8.89 4.24 -20.34
C ALA A 115 -9.93 5.13 -21.02
N GLU A 116 -11.20 4.97 -20.65
CA GLU A 116 -12.34 5.65 -21.30
C GLU A 116 -12.16 7.17 -21.42
N HIS A 117 -11.61 7.80 -20.39
CA HIS A 117 -11.42 9.26 -20.34
C HIS A 117 -9.95 9.70 -20.37
N ALA A 118 -9.02 8.80 -20.71
CA ALA A 118 -7.60 9.11 -20.70
C ALA A 118 -7.12 9.80 -21.99
N GLY A 119 -8.01 10.05 -22.97
CA GLY A 119 -7.64 10.49 -24.31
C GLY A 119 -6.81 9.44 -25.07
N LYS A 120 -6.29 9.80 -26.24
CA LYS A 120 -5.55 8.88 -27.12
C LYS A 120 -4.10 9.33 -27.31
N MET A 121 -3.20 8.41 -27.64
CA MET A 121 -1.89 8.76 -28.18
C MET A 121 -2.07 9.11 -29.66
N VAL A 122 -1.49 10.22 -30.09
CA VAL A 122 -1.53 10.68 -31.48
C VAL A 122 -0.09 10.90 -31.98
N PRO A 123 0.21 10.53 -33.25
CA PRO A 123 1.49 10.86 -33.86
C PRO A 123 1.74 12.36 -33.80
N HIS A 124 2.99 12.74 -33.51
CA HIS A 124 3.42 14.12 -33.40
C HIS A 124 4.75 14.29 -34.14
N SER A 125 4.84 15.35 -34.93
CA SER A 125 6.08 15.73 -35.60
C SER A 125 6.04 17.24 -35.81
N VAL A 126 6.84 17.95 -35.02
CA VAL A 126 7.01 19.40 -35.09
C VAL A 126 8.50 19.67 -35.04
N GLU A 127 8.97 20.59 -35.88
CA GLU A 127 10.37 20.98 -35.91
C GLU A 127 10.83 21.45 -34.52
N GLY A 128 11.94 20.88 -34.02
CA GLY A 128 12.49 21.19 -32.71
C GLY A 128 11.79 20.51 -31.51
N ASP A 129 10.76 19.69 -31.75
CA ASP A 129 10.10 18.88 -30.72
C ASP A 129 10.55 17.41 -30.82
N PRO A 130 11.22 16.84 -29.81
CA PRO A 130 11.72 15.47 -29.85
C PRO A 130 10.60 14.42 -29.68
N ARG A 131 9.37 14.83 -29.35
CA ARG A 131 8.26 13.91 -29.11
C ARG A 131 7.74 13.38 -30.44
N THR A 132 7.76 12.06 -30.61
CA THR A 132 7.16 11.38 -31.77
C THR A 132 5.66 11.14 -31.60
N GLU A 133 5.19 11.19 -30.35
CA GLU A 133 3.80 11.00 -30.00
C GLU A 133 3.44 11.83 -28.75
N VAL A 134 2.19 12.27 -28.71
CA VAL A 134 1.63 13.10 -27.64
C VAL A 134 0.20 12.68 -27.34
N LYS A 135 -0.36 13.21 -26.26
CA LYS A 135 -1.77 13.02 -25.92
C LYS A 135 -2.69 13.91 -26.76
N SER A 136 -3.91 13.41 -27.02
CA SER A 136 -4.96 14.14 -27.73
C SER A 136 -5.27 15.49 -27.07
N GLN A 137 -5.63 16.47 -27.90
CA GLN A 137 -6.01 17.81 -27.46
C GLN A 137 -7.41 17.80 -26.84
N LYS A 138 -7.53 18.25 -25.59
CA LYS A 138 -8.84 18.50 -24.97
C LYS A 138 -9.58 19.65 -25.65
N LEU A 139 -8.85 20.58 -26.27
CA LEU A 139 -9.43 21.72 -26.99
C LEU A 139 -10.15 21.30 -28.28
N GLU A 140 -9.71 20.20 -28.92
CA GLU A 140 -10.38 19.61 -30.08
C GLU A 140 -11.62 18.80 -29.65
N GLU A 141 -11.52 18.12 -28.50
CA GLU A 141 -12.62 17.34 -27.92
C GLU A 141 -13.75 18.24 -27.37
N ASP A 142 -13.41 19.39 -26.77
CA ASP A 142 -14.36 20.38 -26.29
C ASP A 142 -13.97 21.82 -26.70
N PRO A 143 -14.45 22.30 -27.86
CA PRO A 143 -14.16 23.64 -28.36
C PRO A 143 -14.62 24.78 -27.43
N ARG A 144 -15.49 24.53 -26.45
CA ARG A 144 -15.92 25.55 -25.48
C ARG A 144 -14.77 25.97 -24.57
N LEU A 145 -13.78 25.10 -24.35
CA LEU A 145 -12.59 25.39 -23.55
C LEU A 145 -11.78 26.55 -24.15
N VAL A 146 -11.67 26.61 -25.48
CA VAL A 146 -10.99 27.70 -26.20
C VAL A 146 -11.68 29.04 -25.92
N LYS A 147 -13.02 29.06 -25.93
CA LYS A 147 -13.80 30.28 -25.66
C LYS A 147 -13.71 30.69 -24.19
N MET A 148 -13.82 29.73 -23.28
CA MET A 148 -13.80 29.98 -21.83
C MET A 148 -12.44 30.50 -21.34
N TRP A 149 -11.34 30.04 -21.96
CA TRP A 149 -9.98 30.45 -21.60
C TRP A 149 -9.39 31.47 -22.57
N SER A 150 -10.23 32.19 -23.31
CA SER A 150 -9.78 33.20 -24.26
C SER A 150 -8.88 34.23 -23.58
N GLY A 151 -7.71 34.48 -24.17
CA GLY A 151 -6.68 35.36 -23.59
C GLY A 151 -5.73 34.67 -22.60
N TYR A 152 -5.85 33.36 -22.39
CA TYR A 152 -4.98 32.59 -21.49
C TYR A 152 -4.29 31.43 -22.22
N ALA A 153 -3.09 31.05 -21.75
CA ALA A 153 -2.23 30.02 -22.36
C ALA A 153 -2.95 28.69 -22.61
N PHE A 154 -3.88 28.32 -21.72
CA PHE A 154 -4.63 27.07 -21.82
C PHE A 154 -5.59 27.02 -23.01
N ALA A 155 -5.97 28.16 -23.61
CA ALA A 155 -6.73 28.18 -24.86
C ALA A 155 -5.86 27.83 -26.09
N VAL A 156 -4.54 27.71 -25.94
CA VAL A 156 -3.61 27.37 -27.03
C VAL A 156 -3.27 25.89 -27.04
N ASP A 157 -2.99 25.30 -25.87
CA ASP A 157 -2.59 23.90 -25.77
C ASP A 157 -2.97 23.32 -24.42
N TYR A 158 -3.86 22.33 -24.44
CA TYR A 158 -4.24 21.57 -23.26
C TYR A 158 -4.53 20.12 -23.66
N ARG A 159 -3.57 19.24 -23.35
CA ARG A 159 -3.63 17.81 -23.69
C ARG A 159 -4.10 16.99 -22.49
N HIS A 160 -4.57 15.79 -22.77
CA HIS A 160 -4.66 14.76 -21.73
C HIS A 160 -3.28 14.49 -21.11
N ALA A 161 -3.27 14.08 -19.83
CA ALA A 161 -2.05 13.71 -19.15
C ALA A 161 -1.53 12.34 -19.63
N ARG A 162 -0.23 12.10 -19.48
CA ARG A 162 0.41 10.78 -19.61
C ARG A 162 1.39 10.57 -18.46
N GLY A 163 2.01 9.38 -18.41
CA GLY A 163 2.79 8.95 -17.25
C GLY A 163 4.02 9.81 -16.96
N HIS A 164 4.52 9.66 -15.72
CA HIS A 164 5.53 10.55 -15.13
C HIS A 164 6.84 10.64 -15.92
N ALA A 165 7.22 9.60 -16.65
CA ALA A 165 8.37 9.59 -17.55
C ALA A 165 8.40 10.77 -18.55
N TYR A 166 7.24 11.35 -18.89
CA TYR A 166 7.14 12.44 -19.86
C TYR A 166 6.93 13.83 -19.26
N THR A 167 6.84 13.96 -17.92
CA THR A 167 6.48 15.22 -17.25
C THR A 167 7.35 16.41 -17.64
N ALA A 168 8.67 16.22 -17.69
CA ALA A 168 9.63 17.25 -18.07
C ALA A 168 9.55 17.61 -19.56
N VAL A 169 9.58 16.61 -20.46
CA VAL A 169 9.57 16.86 -21.92
C VAL A 169 8.23 17.46 -22.38
N ASP A 170 7.10 17.02 -21.83
CA ASP A 170 5.81 17.58 -22.18
C ASP A 170 5.62 19.00 -21.66
N GLN A 171 6.20 19.31 -20.50
CA GLN A 171 6.24 20.68 -20.03
C GLN A 171 7.11 21.53 -20.95
N GLN A 172 8.33 21.11 -21.26
CA GLN A 172 9.23 21.90 -22.10
C GLN A 172 8.65 22.22 -23.47
N HIS A 173 7.90 21.28 -24.06
CA HIS A 173 7.38 21.40 -25.43
C HIS A 173 5.88 21.69 -25.52
N THR A 174 5.18 22.02 -24.42
CA THR A 174 3.81 22.52 -24.55
C THR A 174 3.80 23.92 -25.16
N LEU A 175 2.81 24.21 -26.01
CA LEU A 175 2.70 25.54 -26.61
C LEU A 175 2.41 26.63 -25.57
N ARG A 176 1.92 26.26 -24.38
CA ARG A 176 1.75 27.18 -23.25
C ARG A 176 3.08 27.79 -22.81
N ASN A 177 4.18 27.03 -22.89
CA ASN A 177 5.50 27.53 -22.55
C ASN A 177 6.17 28.18 -23.76
N ALA A 178 6.06 27.56 -24.93
CA ALA A 178 6.69 28.06 -26.15
C ALA A 178 6.17 29.44 -26.58
N LYS A 179 4.87 29.74 -26.35
CA LYS A 179 4.27 31.02 -26.72
C LYS A 179 4.27 32.05 -25.59
N ASP A 180 3.92 31.64 -24.37
CA ASP A 180 3.66 32.59 -23.28
C ASP A 180 4.82 32.74 -22.29
N GLN A 181 5.91 31.98 -22.48
CA GLN A 181 7.13 32.05 -21.67
C GLN A 181 6.85 32.03 -20.15
N GLN A 182 6.15 30.99 -19.70
CA GLN A 182 5.75 30.79 -18.30
C GLN A 182 6.93 30.93 -17.33
N PRO A 183 6.70 31.34 -16.07
CA PRO A 183 7.76 31.46 -15.08
C PRO A 183 8.44 30.10 -14.81
N GLY A 184 9.72 30.13 -14.45
CA GLY A 184 10.52 28.96 -14.12
C GLY A 184 9.92 28.13 -12.97
N THR A 185 9.12 28.75 -12.10
CA THR A 185 8.38 28.07 -11.03
C THR A 185 7.48 26.95 -11.53
N CYS A 186 7.01 27.00 -12.80
CA CYS A 186 6.26 25.89 -13.38
C CYS A 186 7.04 24.57 -13.35
N ALA A 187 8.37 24.58 -13.41
CA ALA A 187 9.20 23.38 -13.36
C ALA A 187 9.10 22.61 -12.03
N ASN A 188 8.66 23.26 -10.95
CA ASN A 188 8.60 22.69 -9.60
C ASN A 188 7.95 21.30 -9.52
N CYS A 189 6.87 21.07 -10.28
CA CYS A 189 6.13 19.81 -10.25
C CYS A 189 6.49 18.84 -11.38
N HIS A 190 7.50 19.16 -12.20
CA HIS A 190 7.80 18.46 -13.45
C HIS A 190 9.23 17.93 -13.55
N VAL A 191 10.11 18.36 -12.66
CA VAL A 191 11.49 17.88 -12.53
C VAL A 191 11.79 17.56 -11.07
N SER A 192 12.97 17.00 -10.80
CA SER A 192 13.47 16.95 -9.42
C SER A 192 13.74 18.39 -8.93
N ALA A 193 12.78 18.97 -8.21
CA ALA A 193 12.85 20.35 -7.75
C ALA A 193 14.09 20.64 -6.89
N PRO A 194 14.50 19.76 -5.94
CA PRO A 194 15.74 19.99 -5.18
C PRO A 194 16.98 20.09 -6.08
N ALA A 195 17.07 19.26 -7.13
CA ALA A 195 18.16 19.34 -8.10
C ALA A 195 18.20 20.69 -8.83
N LEU A 196 17.03 21.20 -9.20
CA LEU A 196 16.90 22.50 -9.84
C LEU A 196 17.30 23.63 -8.87
N TYR A 197 16.85 23.57 -7.62
CA TYR A 197 17.14 24.60 -6.63
C TYR A 197 18.62 24.62 -6.25
N ASP A 198 19.24 23.47 -6.00
CA ASP A 198 20.67 23.38 -5.71
C ASP A 198 21.50 23.98 -6.85
N LYS A 199 21.11 23.71 -8.11
CA LYS A 199 21.78 24.24 -9.29
C LYS A 199 21.65 25.75 -9.42
N LEU A 200 20.50 26.32 -9.08
CA LEU A 200 20.23 27.75 -9.24
C LEU A 200 20.75 28.59 -8.06
N GLY A 201 20.65 28.04 -6.85
CA GLY A 201 21.06 28.69 -5.61
C GLY A 201 22.45 28.31 -5.14
N ASN A 202 23.24 27.59 -5.95
CA ASN A 202 24.58 27.10 -5.58
C ASN A 202 24.61 26.34 -4.24
N GLY A 203 23.61 25.47 -4.03
CA GLY A 203 23.41 24.70 -2.79
C GLY A 203 22.48 25.36 -1.76
N ASP A 204 22.09 26.62 -1.93
CA ASP A 204 21.00 27.24 -1.16
C ASP A 204 19.66 27.00 -1.85
N ARG A 205 18.85 26.10 -1.29
CA ARG A 205 17.57 25.71 -1.88
C ARG A 205 16.53 26.83 -1.88
N GLU A 206 16.56 27.73 -0.89
CA GLU A 206 15.62 28.85 -0.81
C GLU A 206 15.95 29.87 -1.90
N ALA A 207 17.22 30.27 -1.99
CA ALA A 207 17.70 31.15 -3.06
C ALA A 207 17.44 30.54 -4.46
N GLY A 208 17.62 29.23 -4.59
CA GLY A 208 17.32 28.49 -5.82
C GLY A 208 15.84 28.52 -6.18
N PHE A 209 14.94 28.35 -5.20
CA PHE A 209 13.50 28.46 -5.39
C PHE A 209 13.09 29.88 -5.81
N GLU A 210 13.57 30.91 -5.11
CA GLU A 210 13.31 32.32 -5.43
C GLU A 210 13.77 32.67 -6.86
N ALA A 211 14.93 32.16 -7.27
CA ALA A 211 15.45 32.34 -8.62
C ALA A 211 14.46 31.83 -9.68
N THR A 212 13.76 30.70 -9.44
CA THR A 212 12.78 30.17 -10.40
C THR A 212 11.65 31.15 -10.73
N GLY A 213 11.26 32.01 -9.79
CA GLY A 213 10.18 32.99 -9.98
C GLY A 213 10.58 34.14 -10.92
N THR A 214 11.87 34.40 -11.08
CA THR A 214 12.39 35.50 -11.93
C THR A 214 12.81 35.05 -13.31
N MET A 215 12.87 33.74 -13.54
CA MET A 215 13.29 33.14 -14.80
C MET A 215 12.09 32.78 -15.69
N LYS A 216 12.33 32.71 -17.00
CA LYS A 216 11.39 32.14 -17.95
C LYS A 216 11.71 30.66 -18.17
N LEU A 217 10.68 29.84 -18.23
CA LEU A 217 10.79 28.44 -18.61
C LEU A 217 10.97 28.36 -20.13
N LEU A 218 12.22 28.43 -20.58
CA LEU A 218 12.57 28.35 -21.99
C LEU A 218 12.64 26.89 -22.45
N PRO A 219 12.28 26.59 -23.71
CA PRO A 219 12.58 25.30 -24.32
C PRO A 219 14.11 25.20 -24.50
N GLY A 220 14.80 24.66 -23.50
CA GLY A 220 16.22 24.37 -23.53
C GLY A 220 16.49 22.94 -24.01
N PRO A 221 17.70 22.65 -24.53
CA PRO A 221 18.06 21.28 -24.88
C PRO A 221 18.06 20.39 -23.63
N LEU A 222 17.47 19.19 -23.76
CA LEU A 222 17.65 18.10 -22.80
C LEU A 222 19.16 17.79 -22.72
N ARG A 223 19.78 18.04 -21.58
CA ARG A 223 21.13 17.55 -21.26
C ARG A 223 21.02 16.50 -20.19
#